data_AF-A0A212J302-F1
#
_entry.id   AF-A0A212J302-F1
#
_cell.length_a   1.000
_cell.length_b   1.000
_cell.length_c   1.000
_cell.angle_alpha   90.00
_cell.angle_beta   90.00
_cell.angle_gamma   90.00
#
_symmetry.space_group_name_H-M   'P 1'
#
loop_
_entity.id
_entity.type
_entity.pdbx_description
1 polymer ?
#
loop_
_entity_poly.entity_id
_entity_poly.type
_entity_poly.pdbx_seq_one_letter_code
_entity_poly.pdbx_strand_id
1 'polypeptide(L)'
;MKTDEIKIMLDAFYNGETTATEELILLKYFSGEDVAEELLDEKEVFLSMYQAEPIDVPPALESKLGNLIDELASKEEKNTEIKPIAKRKHLLKWAGSAAACIALLISVTFYLNNKPDVGQPPVVPEQQTAQNLSEADKKALKEAEDALILLSSNFNKGVDQLAIVSSSLDKSNEILNKTLNRKKDKES
;
A
#
# COMPACT_ATOMS: atom_id res chain seq x y z
N MET A 1 23.46 28.17 11.11
CA MET A 1 22.51 27.66 10.10
C MET A 1 22.00 28.86 9.34
N LYS A 2 21.80 28.78 8.02
CA LYS A 2 21.31 29.95 7.27
C LYS A 2 19.79 30.07 7.45
N THR A 3 19.30 31.29 7.60
CA THR A 3 17.86 31.55 7.79
C THR A 3 17.02 31.00 6.62
N ASP A 4 17.55 31.04 5.40
CA ASP A 4 16.88 30.49 4.21
C ASP A 4 16.68 28.96 4.30
N GLU A 5 17.62 28.23 4.90
CA GLU A 5 17.50 26.78 5.09
C GLU A 5 16.41 26.44 6.10
N ILE A 6 16.26 27.26 7.15
CA ILE A 6 15.19 27.10 8.14
C ILE A 6 13.82 27.36 7.50
N LYS A 7 13.69 28.39 6.65
CA LYS A 7 12.43 28.68 5.94
C LYS A 7 11.98 27.52 5.07
N ILE A 8 12.88 26.95 4.27
CA ILE A 8 12.57 25.79 3.43
C ILE A 8 12.14 24.59 4.28
N MET A 9 12.83 24.36 5.40
CA MET A 9 12.51 23.27 6.30
C MET A 9 11.18 23.49 7.03
N LEU A 10 10.85 24.74 7.38
CA LEU A 10 9.58 25.11 7.97
C LEU A 10 8.41 24.95 6.98
N ASP A 11 8.59 25.35 5.73
CA ASP A 11 7.61 25.09 4.67
C ASP A 11 7.38 23.57 4.48
N ALA A 12 8.47 22.79 4.48
CA ALA A 12 8.38 21.33 4.43
C ALA A 12 7.66 20.75 5.66
N PHE A 13 7.87 21.34 6.84
CA PHE A 13 7.20 20.93 8.08
C PHE A 13 5.69 21.13 7.99
N TYR A 14 5.25 22.32 7.56
CA TYR A 14 3.82 22.60 7.37
C TYR A 14 3.17 21.74 6.28
N ASN A 15 3.94 21.30 5.29
CA ASN A 15 3.50 20.33 4.29
C ASN A 15 3.56 18.87 4.75
N GLY A 16 4.08 18.59 5.95
CA GLY A 16 4.23 17.23 6.48
C GLY A 16 5.29 16.38 5.76
N GLU A 17 6.28 17.02 5.14
CA GLU A 17 7.34 16.36 4.37
C GLU A 17 8.65 16.18 5.14
N THR A 18 8.73 16.67 6.37
CA THR A 18 9.92 16.59 7.22
C THR A 18 10.14 15.22 7.83
N THR A 19 11.41 14.93 8.11
CA THR A 19 11.84 13.79 8.91
C THR A 19 11.93 14.18 10.39
N ALA A 20 11.86 13.19 11.29
CA ALA A 20 12.02 13.42 12.74
C ALA A 20 13.34 14.13 13.09
N THR A 21 14.41 13.90 12.33
CA THR A 21 15.69 14.59 12.52
C THR A 21 15.64 16.06 12.14
N GLU A 22 14.92 16.42 11.07
CA GLU A 22 14.73 17.81 10.64
C GLU A 22 13.83 18.57 11.61
N GLU A 23 12.78 17.92 12.10
CA GLU A 23 11.90 18.48 13.13
C GLU A 23 12.64 18.78 14.43
N LEU A 24 13.56 17.91 14.87
CA LEU A 24 14.41 18.18 16.03
C LEU A 24 15.34 19.39 15.81
N ILE A 25 15.78 19.62 14.56
CA ILE A 25 16.60 20.77 14.21
C ILE A 25 15.75 22.05 14.28
N LEU A 26 14.54 22.04 13.70
CA LEU A 26 13.59 23.16 13.81
C LEU A 26 13.25 23.45 15.28
N LEU A 27 12.94 22.41 16.06
CA LEU A 27 12.64 22.53 17.48
C LEU A 27 13.80 23.15 18.24
N LYS A 28 15.04 22.71 17.99
CA LYS A 28 16.24 23.28 18.61
C LYS A 28 16.46 24.74 18.19
N TYR A 29 16.22 25.07 16.93
CA TYR A 29 16.35 26.43 16.42
C TYR A 29 15.34 27.37 17.10
N PHE A 30 14.05 27.03 17.06
CA PHE A 30 12.98 27.86 17.63
C PHE A 30 12.99 27.91 19.15
N SER A 31 13.50 26.87 19.83
CA SER A 31 13.73 26.89 21.28
C SER A 31 14.91 27.78 21.71
N GLY A 32 15.76 28.20 20.77
CA GLY A 32 16.88 29.10 21.04
C GLY A 32 16.47 30.56 21.27
N GLU A 33 17.41 31.35 21.79
CA GLU A 33 17.27 32.81 21.97
C GLU A 33 17.60 33.60 20.70
N ASP A 34 18.43 33.04 19.80
CA ASP A 34 18.91 33.70 18.58
C ASP A 34 18.10 33.25 17.34
N VAL A 35 16.81 33.57 17.33
CA VAL A 35 15.90 33.34 16.19
C VAL A 35 15.83 34.61 15.35
N ALA A 36 15.89 34.45 14.02
CA ALA A 36 15.82 35.58 13.10
C ALA A 36 14.52 36.38 13.31
N GLU A 37 14.59 37.70 13.26
CA GLU A 37 13.47 38.60 13.53
C GLU A 37 12.25 38.31 12.63
N GLU A 38 12.49 37.93 11.38
CA GLU A 38 11.47 37.54 10.40
C GLU A 38 10.80 36.18 10.66
N LEU A 39 11.31 35.39 11.61
CA LEU A 39 10.78 34.07 11.98
C LEU A 39 10.20 34.06 13.40
N LEU A 40 10.07 35.22 14.05
CA LEU A 40 9.52 35.31 15.40
C LEU A 40 8.03 34.94 15.45
N ASP A 41 7.25 35.33 14.45
CA ASP A 41 5.83 34.95 14.36
C ASP A 41 5.70 33.43 14.16
N GLU A 42 6.53 32.86 13.29
CA GLU A 42 6.57 31.42 13.03
C GLU A 42 7.00 30.60 14.25
N LYS A 43 7.90 31.15 15.09
CA LYS A 43 8.34 30.52 16.34
C LYS A 43 7.17 30.24 17.27
N GLU A 44 6.26 31.21 17.44
CA GLU A 44 5.12 31.06 18.32
C GLU A 44 4.18 29.95 17.82
N VAL A 45 3.87 29.99 16.52
CA VAL A 45 3.01 28.99 15.87
C VAL A 45 3.62 27.60 15.98
N PHE A 46 4.88 27.44 15.56
CA PHE A 46 5.57 26.15 15.59
C PHE A 46 5.62 25.56 17.01
N LEU A 47 6.03 26.34 18.02
CA LEU A 47 6.13 25.85 19.39
C LEU A 47 4.77 25.51 20.01
N SER A 48 3.70 26.20 19.62
CA SER A 48 2.34 25.88 20.08
C SER A 48 1.90 24.47 19.64
N MET A 49 2.35 24.00 18.47
CA MET A 49 2.02 22.67 17.96
C MET A 49 2.66 21.55 18.79
N TYR A 50 3.79 21.82 19.44
CA TYR A 50 4.48 20.88 20.33
C TYR A 50 4.00 20.97 21.79
N GLN A 51 3.26 22.03 22.14
CA GLN A 51 2.58 22.14 23.42
C GLN A 51 1.28 21.32 23.38
N ALA A 52 1.44 20.00 23.36
CA ALA A 52 0.31 19.10 23.51
C ALA A 52 -0.21 19.19 24.95
N GLU A 53 -1.39 19.80 25.13
CA GLU A 53 -2.14 19.59 26.36
C GLU A 53 -2.44 18.08 26.48
N PRO A 54 -2.30 17.49 27.67
CA PRO A 54 -2.66 16.09 27.88
C PRO A 54 -4.16 15.93 27.60
N ILE A 55 -4.48 15.35 26.44
CA ILE A 55 -5.85 15.02 26.07
C ILE A 55 -6.29 13.88 26.97
N ASP A 56 -7.41 14.05 27.68
CA ASP A 56 -8.02 12.99 28.47
C ASP A 56 -8.49 11.87 27.54
N VAL A 57 -7.76 10.74 27.56
CA VAL A 57 -8.03 9.60 26.68
C VAL A 57 -9.16 8.79 27.30
N PRO A 58 -10.28 8.54 26.58
CA PRO A 58 -11.36 7.73 27.10
C PRO A 58 -10.86 6.33 27.51
N PRO A 59 -11.22 5.81 28.70
CA PRO A 59 -10.66 4.58 29.25
C PRO A 59 -10.96 3.32 28.40
N ALA A 60 -11.98 3.37 27.55
CA ALA A 60 -12.34 2.27 26.65
C ALA A 60 -11.59 2.27 25.31
N LEU A 61 -10.86 3.34 24.98
CA LEU A 61 -10.25 3.50 23.66
C LEU A 61 -9.14 2.47 23.41
N GLU A 62 -8.28 2.27 24.40
CA GLU A 62 -7.19 1.29 24.33
C GLU A 62 -7.71 -0.12 24.05
N SER A 63 -8.71 -0.57 24.82
CA SER A 63 -9.35 -1.87 24.61
C SER A 63 -10.03 -1.97 23.24
N LYS A 64 -10.70 -0.90 22.78
CA LYS A 64 -11.34 -0.88 21.46
C LYS A 64 -10.31 -1.01 20.33
N LEU A 65 -9.18 -0.32 20.43
CA LEU A 65 -8.09 -0.42 19.46
C LEU A 65 -7.46 -1.81 19.47
N GLY A 66 -7.20 -2.39 20.64
CA GLY A 66 -6.71 -3.77 20.77
C GLY A 66 -7.62 -4.78 20.08
N ASN A 67 -8.94 -4.70 20.36
CA ASN A 67 -9.92 -5.58 19.72
C ASN A 67 -9.95 -5.43 18.19
N LEU A 68 -9.80 -4.19 17.68
CA LEU A 68 -9.73 -3.92 16.24
C LEU A 68 -8.48 -4.54 15.61
N ILE A 69 -7.32 -4.46 16.28
CA ILE A 69 -6.07 -5.08 15.80
C ILE A 69 -6.25 -6.60 15.71
N ASP A 70 -6.76 -7.23 16.76
CA ASP A 70 -6.99 -8.68 16.80
C ASP A 70 -8.00 -9.15 15.74
N GLU A 71 -9.07 -8.37 15.52
CA GLU A 71 -10.06 -8.64 14.48
C GLU A 71 -9.43 -8.57 13.08
N LEU A 72 -8.63 -7.53 12.81
CA LEU A 72 -7.96 -7.35 11.53
C LEU A 72 -6.95 -8.47 11.26
N ALA A 73 -6.12 -8.83 12.25
CA ALA A 73 -5.20 -9.96 12.15
C ALA A 73 -5.93 -11.27 11.85
N SER A 74 -7.00 -11.56 12.58
CA SER A 74 -7.84 -12.75 12.37
C SER A 74 -8.49 -12.79 10.98
N LYS A 75 -8.82 -11.61 10.42
CA LYS A 75 -9.43 -11.47 9.09
C LYS A 75 -8.41 -11.66 7.97
N GLU A 76 -7.17 -11.26 8.17
CA GLU A 76 -6.07 -11.52 7.24
C GLU A 76 -5.73 -13.02 7.17
N GLU A 77 -5.67 -13.70 8.32
CA GLU A 77 -5.46 -15.15 8.37
C GLU A 77 -6.57 -15.93 7.63
N LYS A 78 -7.85 -15.55 7.83
CA LYS A 78 -8.97 -16.20 7.14
C LYS A 78 -9.04 -15.95 5.63
N ASN A 79 -8.48 -14.84 5.14
CA ASN A 79 -8.44 -14.53 3.70
C ASN A 79 -7.24 -15.18 2.98
N THR A 80 -6.19 -15.57 3.70
CA THR A 80 -5.04 -16.30 3.15
C THR A 80 -5.26 -17.81 3.08
N GLU A 81 -6.28 -18.34 3.75
CA GLU A 81 -6.78 -19.69 3.51
C GLU A 81 -7.44 -19.80 2.13
N ILE A 82 -6.61 -20.10 1.13
CA ILE A 82 -7.06 -20.48 -0.22
C ILE A 82 -7.96 -21.72 -0.08
N LYS A 83 -9.28 -21.49 -0.01
CA LYS A 83 -10.27 -22.57 -0.13
C LYS A 83 -9.93 -23.39 -1.38
N PRO A 84 -9.96 -24.74 -1.34
CA PRO A 84 -9.50 -25.57 -2.45
C PRO A 84 -10.46 -25.49 -3.65
N ILE A 85 -10.29 -24.45 -4.46
CA ILE A 85 -10.94 -24.24 -5.77
C ILE A 85 -10.61 -25.40 -6.74
N ALA A 86 -9.61 -26.21 -6.42
CA ALA A 86 -9.14 -27.34 -7.23
C ALA A 86 -10.24 -28.36 -7.57
N LYS A 87 -11.16 -28.67 -6.64
CA LYS A 87 -12.19 -29.71 -6.87
C LYS A 87 -13.25 -29.30 -7.89
N ARG A 88 -13.61 -28.01 -7.96
CA ARG A 88 -14.64 -27.50 -8.87
C ARG A 88 -14.16 -27.42 -10.33
N LYS A 89 -12.87 -27.13 -10.54
CA LYS A 89 -12.27 -27.06 -11.89
C LYS A 89 -12.14 -28.44 -12.56
N HIS A 90 -11.95 -29.52 -11.80
CA HIS A 90 -11.83 -30.88 -12.35
C HIS A 90 -13.18 -31.39 -12.90
N LEU A 91 -14.29 -31.10 -12.21
CA LEU A 91 -15.64 -31.49 -12.65
C LEU A 91 -16.11 -30.72 -13.89
N LEU A 92 -15.83 -29.40 -13.98
CA LEU A 92 -16.14 -28.62 -15.18
C LEU A 92 -15.33 -29.07 -16.41
N LYS A 93 -14.06 -29.46 -16.22
CA LYS A 93 -13.22 -30.00 -17.30
C LYS A 93 -13.72 -31.33 -17.84
N TRP A 94 -14.27 -32.21 -16.99
CA TRP A 94 -14.85 -33.48 -17.42
C TRP A 94 -16.16 -33.31 -18.20
N ALA A 95 -17.01 -32.35 -17.79
CA ALA A 95 -18.26 -32.06 -18.51
C ALA A 95 -18.01 -31.45 -19.91
N GLY A 96 -17.01 -30.56 -20.05
CA GLY A 96 -16.66 -29.95 -21.34
C GLY A 96 -16.15 -30.96 -22.38
N SER A 97 -15.37 -31.96 -21.96
CA SER A 97 -14.89 -33.01 -22.87
C SER A 97 -16.03 -33.88 -23.40
N ALA A 98 -17.00 -34.24 -22.55
CA ALA A 98 -18.13 -35.06 -22.96
C ALA A 98 -19.02 -34.34 -23.98
N ALA A 99 -19.27 -33.04 -23.76
CA ALA A 99 -20.05 -32.23 -24.70
C ALA A 99 -19.35 -32.07 -26.06
N ALA A 100 -18.03 -31.90 -26.11
CA ALA A 100 -17.28 -31.80 -27.36
C ALA A 100 -17.34 -33.09 -28.19
N CYS A 101 -17.24 -34.26 -27.55
CA CYS A 101 -17.41 -35.54 -28.23
C CYS A 101 -18.82 -35.69 -28.82
N ILE A 102 -19.85 -35.30 -28.07
CA ILE A 102 -21.24 -35.34 -28.55
C ILE A 102 -21.43 -34.36 -29.71
N ALA A 103 -20.88 -33.14 -29.62
CA ALA A 103 -20.96 -32.14 -30.68
C ALA A 103 -20.24 -32.58 -31.97
N LEU A 104 -19.07 -33.23 -31.87
CA LEU A 104 -18.37 -33.79 -33.03
C LEU A 104 -19.16 -34.94 -33.68
N LEU A 105 -19.75 -35.82 -32.87
CA LEU A 105 -20.60 -36.89 -33.40
C LEU A 105 -21.81 -36.30 -34.14
N ILE A 106 -22.48 -35.31 -33.55
CA ILE A 106 -23.59 -34.59 -34.17
C ILE A 106 -23.14 -33.88 -35.45
N SER A 107 -21.98 -33.19 -35.45
CA SER A 107 -21.48 -32.48 -36.62
C SER A 107 -21.12 -33.42 -37.76
N VAL A 108 -20.50 -34.57 -37.47
CA VAL A 108 -20.17 -35.58 -38.48
C VAL A 108 -21.45 -36.20 -39.05
N THR A 109 -22.42 -36.57 -38.20
CA THR A 109 -23.70 -37.08 -38.69
C THR A 109 -24.46 -36.04 -39.52
N PHE A 110 -24.44 -34.77 -39.12
CA PHE A 110 -25.10 -33.69 -39.87
C PHE A 110 -24.38 -33.40 -41.19
N TYR A 111 -23.05 -33.42 -41.22
CA TYR A 111 -22.23 -33.18 -42.42
C TYR A 111 -22.34 -34.31 -43.47
N LEU A 112 -22.52 -35.56 -43.03
CA LEU A 112 -22.76 -36.67 -43.95
C LEU A 112 -24.18 -36.64 -44.52
N ASN A 113 -25.16 -36.13 -43.76
CA ASN A 113 -26.56 -36.05 -44.18
C ASN A 113 -26.85 -34.81 -45.03
N ASN A 114 -26.19 -33.70 -44.75
CA ASN A 114 -26.20 -32.48 -45.54
C ASN A 114 -24.82 -32.28 -46.16
N LYS A 115 -24.66 -32.63 -47.44
CA LYS A 115 -23.59 -32.05 -48.27
C LYS A 115 -24.12 -30.79 -48.97
N PRO A 116 -23.97 -29.59 -48.40
CA PRO A 116 -24.07 -28.36 -49.16
C PRO A 116 -22.71 -28.02 -49.76
N ASP A 117 -22.76 -27.46 -50.97
CA ASP A 117 -21.63 -26.91 -51.69
C ASP A 117 -20.94 -25.78 -50.89
N VAL A 118 -19.66 -25.59 -51.17
CA VAL A 118 -18.70 -24.80 -50.40
C VAL A 118 -19.08 -23.32 -50.30
N GLY A 119 -18.99 -22.75 -49.10
CA GLY A 119 -18.66 -21.33 -48.93
C GLY A 119 -19.43 -20.59 -47.83
N GLN A 120 -18.76 -20.39 -46.67
CA GLN A 120 -18.65 -19.12 -45.90
C GLN A 120 -18.45 -19.39 -44.39
N PRO A 121 -17.45 -18.75 -43.73
CA PRO A 121 -17.27 -18.81 -42.28
C PRO A 121 -18.13 -17.76 -41.55
N PRO A 122 -18.57 -18.02 -40.29
CA PRO A 122 -19.33 -17.06 -39.51
C PRO A 122 -18.42 -16.00 -38.88
N VAL A 123 -18.88 -14.75 -38.90
CA VAL A 123 -18.19 -13.58 -38.34
C VAL A 123 -18.56 -13.44 -36.86
N VAL A 124 -17.56 -13.32 -36.00
CA VAL A 124 -17.69 -13.01 -34.57
C VAL A 124 -17.84 -11.49 -34.41
N PRO A 125 -18.91 -10.96 -33.78
CA PRO A 125 -18.92 -9.58 -33.34
C PRO A 125 -18.25 -9.47 -31.96
N GLU A 126 -17.32 -8.52 -31.82
CA GLU A 126 -17.13 -7.63 -30.64
C GLU A 126 -15.66 -7.28 -30.39
N GLN A 127 -15.23 -6.12 -30.89
CA GLN A 127 -14.26 -5.26 -30.19
C GLN A 127 -14.62 -3.80 -30.47
N GLN A 128 -15.48 -3.23 -29.63
CA GLN A 128 -15.67 -1.78 -29.54
C GLN A 128 -15.85 -1.38 -28.07
N THR A 129 -14.74 -1.24 -27.34
CA THR A 129 -14.79 -0.75 -25.94
C THR A 129 -13.65 0.20 -25.56
N ALA A 130 -13.05 0.90 -26.54
CA ALA A 130 -11.92 1.79 -26.25
C ALA A 130 -12.01 3.20 -26.87
N GLN A 131 -13.16 3.62 -27.43
CA GLN A 131 -13.20 4.87 -28.21
C GLN A 131 -14.19 5.95 -27.75
N ASN A 132 -14.91 5.76 -26.64
CA ASN A 132 -15.86 6.77 -26.15
C ASN A 132 -15.72 7.01 -24.63
N LEU A 133 -14.57 7.50 -24.17
CA LEU A 133 -14.46 8.11 -22.84
C LEU A 133 -14.75 9.61 -22.97
N SER A 134 -15.67 10.11 -22.14
CA SER A 134 -16.00 11.53 -22.06
C SER A 134 -14.78 12.34 -21.63
N GLU A 135 -14.69 13.60 -22.02
CA GLU A 135 -13.61 14.51 -21.56
C GLU A 135 -13.57 14.63 -20.02
N ALA A 136 -14.71 14.43 -19.35
CA ALA A 136 -14.79 14.33 -17.89
C ALA A 136 -14.09 13.08 -17.34
N ASP A 137 -14.23 11.93 -18.01
CA ASP A 137 -13.59 10.68 -17.60
C ASP A 137 -12.07 10.77 -17.75
N LYS A 138 -11.58 11.39 -18.83
CA LYS A 138 -10.14 11.65 -19.03
C LYS A 138 -9.57 12.56 -17.95
N LYS A 139 -10.31 13.58 -17.53
CA LYS A 139 -9.89 14.49 -16.44
C LYS A 139 -9.81 13.77 -15.10
N ALA A 140 -10.84 12.99 -14.77
CA ALA A 140 -10.88 12.21 -13.54
C ALA A 140 -9.74 11.17 -13.49
N LEU A 141 -9.43 10.53 -14.62
CA LEU A 141 -8.30 9.60 -14.72
C LEU A 141 -6.97 10.31 -14.54
N LYS A 142 -6.77 11.47 -15.15
CA LYS A 142 -5.55 12.26 -14.99
C LYS A 142 -5.33 12.69 -13.54
N GLU A 143 -6.38 13.17 -12.88
CA GLU A 143 -6.31 13.56 -11.46
C GLU A 143 -6.04 12.35 -10.55
N ALA A 144 -6.61 11.18 -10.88
CA ALA A 144 -6.31 9.94 -10.19
C ALA A 144 -4.86 9.48 -10.42
N GLU A 145 -4.31 9.63 -11.62
CA GLU A 145 -2.90 9.36 -11.92
C GLU A 145 -1.97 10.28 -11.10
N ASP A 146 -2.27 11.58 -11.05
CA ASP A 146 -1.51 12.54 -10.25
C ASP A 146 -1.57 12.19 -8.75
N ALA A 147 -2.74 11.81 -8.24
CA ALA A 147 -2.92 11.36 -6.87
C ALA A 147 -2.16 10.06 -6.56
N LEU A 148 -2.13 9.11 -7.50
CA LEU A 148 -1.36 7.87 -7.37
C LEU A 148 0.15 8.13 -7.37
N ILE A 149 0.61 9.07 -8.21
CA ILE A 149 2.01 9.51 -8.23
C ILE A 149 2.39 10.12 -6.87
N LEU A 150 1.57 11.04 -6.35
CA LEU A 150 1.78 11.66 -5.04
C LEU A 150 1.77 10.64 -3.88
N LEU A 151 0.84 9.68 -3.92
CA LEU A 151 0.82 8.59 -2.94
C LEU A 151 2.10 7.74 -3.03
N SER A 152 2.56 7.43 -4.24
CA SER A 152 3.75 6.62 -4.46
C SER A 152 5.03 7.29 -3.96
N SER A 153 5.16 8.61 -4.16
CA SER A 153 6.34 9.36 -3.70
C SER A 153 6.37 9.46 -2.18
N ASN A 154 5.22 9.65 -1.52
CA ASN A 154 5.11 9.65 -0.06
C ASN A 154 5.37 8.26 0.54
N PHE A 155 4.89 7.19 -0.11
CA PHE A 155 5.16 5.83 0.34
C PHE A 155 6.65 5.49 0.20
N ASN A 156 7.32 5.93 -0.87
CA ASN A 156 8.74 5.69 -1.06
C ASN A 156 9.59 6.29 0.08
N LYS A 157 9.32 7.53 0.48
CA LYS A 157 9.98 8.18 1.63
C LYS A 157 9.74 7.40 2.94
N GLY A 158 8.52 6.91 3.17
CA GLY A 158 8.18 6.12 4.37
C GLY A 158 8.83 4.74 4.39
N VAL A 159 8.94 4.07 3.24
CA VAL A 159 9.61 2.77 3.10
C VAL A 159 11.12 2.89 3.30
N ASP A 160 11.75 3.96 2.82
CA ASP A 160 13.16 4.22 3.06
C ASP A 160 13.47 4.34 4.57
N GLN A 161 12.59 4.98 5.33
CA GLN A 161 12.70 5.05 6.80
C GLN A 161 12.54 3.67 7.45
N LEU A 162 11.62 2.82 6.96
CA LEU A 162 11.46 1.44 7.44
C LEU A 162 12.68 0.56 7.15
N ALA A 163 13.36 0.75 6.02
CA ALA A 163 14.60 0.03 5.69
C ALA A 163 15.74 0.38 6.67
N ILE A 164 15.80 1.62 7.16
CA ILE A 164 16.75 2.01 8.20
C ILE A 164 16.39 1.30 9.53
N VAL A 165 15.10 1.29 9.89
CA VAL A 165 14.61 0.63 11.12
C VAL A 165 14.88 -0.88 11.09
N SER A 166 14.61 -1.58 9.97
CA SER A 166 14.89 -3.02 9.85
C SER A 166 16.37 -3.35 10.04
N SER A 167 17.27 -2.56 9.45
CA SER A 167 18.71 -2.74 9.63
C SER A 167 19.16 -2.53 11.09
N SER A 168 18.47 -1.66 11.83
CA SER A 168 18.73 -1.41 13.26
C SER A 168 18.21 -2.55 14.13
N LEU A 169 17.09 -3.17 13.75
CA LEU A 169 16.54 -4.35 14.41
C LEU A 169 17.43 -5.57 14.20
N ASP A 170 17.95 -5.78 12.98
CA ASP A 170 18.87 -6.88 12.68
C ASP A 170 20.15 -6.79 13.51
N LYS A 171 20.76 -5.60 13.59
CA LYS A 171 21.93 -5.34 14.44
C LYS A 171 21.63 -5.60 15.92
N SER A 172 20.46 -5.16 16.39
CA SER A 172 20.04 -5.38 17.78
C SER A 172 19.86 -6.86 18.08
N ASN A 173 19.26 -7.62 17.14
CA ASN A 173 19.08 -9.06 17.24
C ASN A 173 20.44 -9.79 17.20
N GLU A 174 21.37 -9.35 16.36
CA GLU A 174 22.73 -9.88 16.30
C GLU A 174 23.49 -9.66 17.62
N ILE A 175 23.40 -8.46 18.21
CA ILE A 175 24.02 -8.13 19.49
C ILE A 175 23.37 -8.95 20.62
N LEU A 176 22.04 -9.09 20.62
CA LEU A 176 21.32 -9.94 21.58
C LEU A 176 21.78 -11.40 21.47
N ASN A 177 21.87 -11.95 20.27
CA ASN A 177 22.32 -13.33 20.08
C ASN A 177 23.79 -13.51 20.52
N LYS A 178 24.68 -12.58 20.18
CA LYS A 178 26.08 -12.58 20.64
C LYS A 178 26.19 -12.47 22.17
N THR A 179 25.36 -11.65 22.81
CA THR A 179 25.37 -11.48 24.28
C THR A 179 24.82 -12.70 25.00
N LEU A 180 23.76 -13.32 24.47
CA LEU A 180 23.17 -14.56 25.00
C LEU A 180 24.13 -15.75 24.88
N ASN A 181 24.72 -15.96 23.70
CA ASN A 181 25.68 -17.07 23.50
C ASN A 181 26.93 -16.90 24.35
N ARG A 182 27.47 -15.68 24.46
CA ARG A 182 28.62 -15.38 25.33
C ARG A 182 28.33 -15.58 26.82
N LYS A 183 27.09 -15.40 27.28
CA LYS A 183 26.72 -15.74 28.67
C LYS A 183 26.68 -17.25 28.89
N LYS A 184 26.13 -17.99 27.93
CA LYS A 184 26.05 -19.46 27.98
C LYS A 184 27.43 -20.12 28.06
N ASP A 185 28.43 -19.56 27.37
CA ASP A 185 29.82 -20.04 27.39
C ASP A 185 30.57 -19.72 28.69
N LYS A 186 30.05 -18.79 29.53
CA LYS A 186 30.65 -18.44 30.83
C LYS A 186 30.04 -19.18 32.02
N GLU A 187 28.90 -19.83 31.82
CA GLU A 187 28.18 -20.62 32.84
C GLU A 187 28.38 -22.14 32.66
N SER A 188 29.14 -22.57 31.66
CA SER A 188 29.62 -23.95 31.46
C SER A 188 31.09 -24.09 31.87
#